data_AF-A0AAD9JL75-F1
#
_entry.id   AF-A0AAD9JL75-F1
#
_cell.length_a   1.000
_cell.length_b   1.000
_cell.length_c   1.000
_cell.angle_alpha   90.00
_cell.angle_beta   90.00
_cell.angle_gamma   90.00
#
_symmetry.space_group_name_H-M   'P 1'
#
loop_
_entity.id
_entity.type
_entity.pdbx_description
1 polymer ?
#
loop_
_entity_poly.entity_id
_entity_poly.type
_entity_poly.pdbx_seq_one_letter_code
_entity_poly.pdbx_strand_id
1 'polypeptide(L)'
;QWNRESASGKRRAVIRKIKDKKGDEKQFIEIWNTYEKVSSIDVKTLEKQHGNIYESGTFGCLEWSPSEKQLLYVAEKKEPDTKSFFDKKAVGDEDQGKPVVRV
;
A
#
# COMPACT_ATOMS: atom_id res chain seq x y z
N GLN A 1 -18.22 6.93 1.55
CA GLN A 1 -17.27 6.74 0.43
C GLN A 1 -16.44 8.00 0.29
N TRP A 2 -15.11 7.90 0.42
CA TRP A 2 -14.20 9.05 0.39
C TRP A 2 -13.85 9.47 -1.03
N ASN A 3 -13.91 10.77 -1.31
CA ASN A 3 -13.52 11.32 -2.60
C ASN A 3 -13.02 12.76 -2.47
N ARG A 4 -12.25 13.20 -3.46
CA ARG A 4 -11.72 14.56 -3.58
C ARG A 4 -11.73 15.03 -5.03
N GLU A 5 -12.36 16.17 -5.28
CA GLU A 5 -12.31 16.83 -6.59
C GLU A 5 -11.02 17.63 -6.74
N SER A 6 -10.51 17.69 -7.97
CA SER A 6 -9.39 18.56 -8.31
C SER A 6 -9.85 20.02 -8.35
N ALA A 7 -8.93 20.98 -8.20
CA ALA A 7 -9.26 22.40 -8.15
C ALA A 7 -10.02 22.90 -9.40
N SER A 8 -9.75 22.30 -10.56
CA SER A 8 -10.42 22.59 -11.82
C SER A 8 -11.76 21.87 -12.00
N GLY A 9 -12.11 20.93 -11.12
CA GLY A 9 -13.28 20.04 -11.23
C GLY A 9 -13.19 19.01 -12.36
N LYS A 10 -12.08 18.96 -13.12
CA LYS A 10 -11.94 18.04 -14.26
C LYS A 10 -11.67 16.60 -13.84
N ARG A 11 -11.21 16.40 -12.60
CA ARG A 11 -10.87 15.07 -12.07
C ARG A 11 -11.45 14.89 -10.68
N ARG A 12 -11.78 13.63 -10.37
CA ARG A 12 -12.18 13.20 -9.04
C ARG A 12 -11.43 11.95 -8.65
N ALA A 13 -10.78 11.99 -7.50
CA ALA A 13 -10.18 10.83 -6.86
C ALA A 13 -11.19 10.21 -5.90
N VAL A 14 -11.32 8.89 -5.90
CA VAL A 14 -12.29 8.15 -5.10
C VAL A 14 -11.60 6.94 -4.46
N ILE A 15 -11.77 6.75 -3.16
CA ILE A 15 -11.41 5.50 -2.49
C ILE A 15 -12.56 4.50 -2.63
N ARG A 16 -12.27 3.34 -3.21
CA ARG A 16 -13.22 2.24 -3.38
C ARG A 16 -12.74 1.00 -2.62
N LYS A 17 -13.63 0.42 -1.83
CA LYS A 17 -13.41 -0.87 -1.16
C LYS A 17 -14.10 -1.98 -1.93
N ILE A 18 -13.41 -3.10 -2.11
CA ILE A 18 -13.96 -4.32 -2.71
C ILE A 18 -13.56 -5.49 -1.82
N LYS A 19 -14.53 -6.32 -1.46
CA LYS A 19 -14.25 -7.62 -0.84
C LYS A 19 -14.04 -8.65 -1.94
N ASP A 20 -12.97 -9.41 -1.86
CA ASP A 20 -12.74 -10.51 -2.79
C ASP A 20 -13.57 -11.75 -2.44
N LYS A 21 -13.47 -12.80 -3.25
CA LYS A 21 -14.22 -14.06 -3.06
C LYS A 21 -13.86 -14.79 -1.75
N LYS A 22 -12.72 -14.48 -1.14
CA LYS A 22 -12.26 -15.04 0.13
C LYS A 22 -12.68 -14.18 1.32
N GLY A 23 -13.26 -13.00 1.07
CA GLY A 23 -13.67 -12.04 2.08
C GLY A 23 -12.61 -11.01 2.42
N ASP A 24 -11.43 -11.05 1.79
CA ASP A 24 -10.36 -10.10 2.04
C ASP A 24 -10.72 -8.74 1.45
N GLU A 25 -10.53 -7.67 2.24
CA GLU A 25 -10.77 -6.30 1.78
C GLU A 25 -9.59 -5.81 0.92
N LYS A 26 -9.92 -5.20 -0.21
CA LYS A 26 -9.00 -4.47 -1.09
C LYS A 26 -9.45 -3.04 -1.23
N GLN A 27 -8.51 -2.10 -1.15
CA GLN A 27 -8.74 -0.69 -1.41
C GLN A 27 -8.17 -0.31 -2.78
N PHE A 28 -8.93 0.52 -3.50
CA PHE A 28 -8.53 1.09 -4.77
C PHE A 28 -8.62 2.61 -4.74
N ILE A 29 -7.60 3.29 -5.29
CA ILE A 29 -7.69 4.71 -5.66
C ILE A 29 -8.17 4.78 -7.10
N GLU A 30 -9.41 5.20 -7.32
CA GLU A 30 -9.93 5.40 -8.66
C GLU A 30 -9.87 6.88 -9.05
N ILE A 31 -9.38 7.16 -10.25
CA ILE A 31 -9.38 8.50 -10.84
C ILE A 31 -10.42 8.55 -11.94
N TRP A 32 -11.33 9.51 -11.82
CA TRP A 32 -12.43 9.73 -12.74
C TRP A 32 -12.30 11.10 -13.40
N ASN A 33 -12.69 11.20 -14.67
CA ASN A 33 -13.04 12.47 -15.30
C ASN A 33 -14.58 12.57 -15.38
N THR A 34 -15.09 13.57 -16.10
CA THR A 34 -16.54 13.78 -16.26
C THR A 34 -17.27 12.60 -16.90
N TYR A 35 -16.60 11.81 -17.74
CA TYR A 35 -17.24 10.82 -18.59
C TYR A 35 -16.96 9.38 -18.15
N GLU A 36 -15.78 9.11 -17.61
CA GLU A 36 -15.30 7.76 -17.37
C GLU A 36 -14.26 7.65 -16.26
N LYS A 37 -13.96 6.39 -15.89
CA LYS A 37 -12.86 6.06 -15.02
C LYS A 37 -11.56 6.05 -15.82
N VAL A 38 -10.68 6.99 -15.53
CA VAL A 38 -9.37 7.15 -16.17
C VAL A 38 -8.34 6.18 -15.60
N SER A 39 -8.42 5.87 -14.30
CA SER A 39 -7.47 4.98 -13.65
C SER A 39 -8.07 4.23 -12.46
N SER A 40 -7.51 3.05 -12.18
CA SER A 40 -7.91 2.17 -11.08
C SER A 40 -6.65 1.61 -10.40
N ILE A 41 -6.28 2.32 -9.35
CA ILE A 41 -5.20 2.15 -8.36
C ILE A 41 -5.30 0.98 -7.38
N ASP A 42 -4.82 -0.25 -7.60
CA ASP A 42 -4.80 -1.21 -6.48
C ASP A 42 -3.77 -0.75 -5.42
N VAL A 43 -4.25 -0.32 -4.25
CA VAL A 43 -3.40 0.12 -3.14
C VAL A 43 -2.47 -1.02 -2.71
N LYS A 44 -2.92 -2.28 -2.86
CA LYS A 44 -2.09 -3.45 -2.55
C LYS A 44 -0.87 -3.57 -3.44
N THR A 45 -0.96 -3.10 -4.68
CA THR A 45 0.22 -3.12 -5.57
C THR A 45 1.24 -2.04 -5.15
N LEU A 46 0.77 -0.99 -4.47
CA LEU A 46 1.60 0.02 -3.80
C LEU A 46 2.11 -0.44 -2.42
N GLU A 47 1.62 -1.57 -1.86
CA GLU A 47 1.97 -2.11 -0.54
C GLU A 47 3.45 -2.48 -0.37
N LYS A 48 4.31 -2.37 -1.39
CA LYS A 48 5.74 -2.35 -1.12
C LYS A 48 6.14 -1.17 -0.22
N GLN A 49 5.31 -0.12 -0.15
CA GLN A 49 5.64 1.15 0.51
C GLN A 49 4.71 1.50 1.70
N HIS A 50 3.42 1.13 1.70
CA HIS A 50 2.43 1.54 2.74
C HIS A 50 1.35 0.46 3.03
N GLY A 51 0.62 0.58 4.14
CA GLY A 51 -0.56 -0.24 4.49
C GLY A 51 -1.88 0.34 3.98
N ASN A 52 -3.00 0.11 4.69
CA ASN A 52 -4.31 0.58 4.25
C ASN A 52 -4.44 2.11 4.26
N ILE A 53 -5.25 2.67 3.37
CA ILE A 53 -5.56 4.09 3.34
C ILE A 53 -6.53 4.42 4.48
N TYR A 54 -6.23 5.49 5.21
CA TYR A 54 -7.12 6.00 6.25
C TYR A 54 -8.32 6.71 5.64
N GLU A 55 -9.50 6.35 6.11
CA GLU A 55 -10.78 6.91 5.70
C GLU A 55 -11.44 7.73 6.83
N SER A 56 -10.65 8.23 7.79
CA SER A 56 -11.19 9.09 8.83
C SER A 56 -11.26 10.54 8.34
N GLY A 57 -12.37 11.21 8.62
CA GLY A 57 -12.57 12.60 8.22
C GLY A 57 -11.82 13.64 9.04
N THR A 58 -11.18 13.23 10.12
CA THR A 58 -10.40 14.13 10.98
C THR A 58 -9.09 14.61 10.37
N PHE A 59 -8.46 13.85 9.46
CA PHE A 59 -7.11 14.19 8.94
C PHE A 59 -7.05 14.47 7.43
N GLY A 60 -8.17 14.34 6.71
CA GLY A 60 -8.15 14.38 5.24
C GLY A 60 -7.48 13.13 4.67
N CYS A 61 -8.17 12.46 3.74
CA CYS A 61 -7.72 11.17 3.19
C CYS A 61 -6.96 11.34 1.86
N LEU A 62 -7.32 12.37 1.07
CA LEU A 62 -6.87 12.58 -0.30
C LEU A 62 -6.73 14.07 -0.60
N GLU A 63 -5.64 14.45 -1.26
CA GLU A 63 -5.45 15.82 -1.75
C GLU A 63 -4.75 15.86 -3.10
N TRP A 64 -5.27 16.65 -4.03
CA TRP A 64 -4.63 16.87 -5.32
C TRP A 64 -3.47 17.86 -5.19
N SER A 65 -2.34 17.56 -5.84
CA SER A 65 -1.32 18.58 -6.06
C SER A 65 -1.89 19.76 -6.86
N PRO A 66 -1.35 20.99 -6.72
CA PRO A 66 -1.86 22.16 -7.45
C PRO A 66 -1.85 22.01 -8.98
N SER A 67 -0.93 21.19 -9.51
CA SER A 67 -0.85 20.88 -10.94
C SER A 67 -1.81 19.80 -11.41
N GLU A 68 -2.56 19.17 -10.48
CA GLU A 68 -3.50 18.05 -10.72
C GLU A 68 -2.87 16.79 -11.35
N LYS A 69 -1.53 16.70 -11.35
CA LYS A 69 -0.77 15.55 -11.90
C LYS A 69 -0.46 14.47 -10.86
N GLN A 70 -0.43 14.85 -9.59
CA GLN A 70 -0.13 13.98 -8.47
C GLN A 70 -1.24 14.07 -7.42
N LEU A 71 -1.39 12.99 -6.66
CA LEU A 71 -2.37 12.85 -5.59
C LEU A 71 -1.64 12.39 -4.32
N LEU A 72 -1.83 13.13 -3.23
CA LEU A 72 -1.39 12.75 -1.89
C LEU A 72 -2.49 11.92 -1.22
N TYR A 73 -2.09 10.88 -0.49
CA TYR A 73 -2.99 10.08 0.33
C TYR A 73 -2.34 9.76 1.67
N VAL A 74 -3.16 9.53 2.70
CA VAL A 74 -2.70 9.13 4.03
C VAL A 74 -2.98 7.64 4.23
N ALA A 75 -1.96 6.87 4.58
CA ALA A 75 -2.06 5.43 4.78
C ALA A 75 -1.27 4.97 6.00
N GLU A 76 -1.60 3.79 6.48
CA GLU A 76 -0.86 3.08 7.51
C GLU A 76 0.60 2.90 7.09
N LYS A 77 1.50 2.98 8.06
CA LYS A 77 2.90 2.62 7.82
C LYS A 77 2.95 1.13 7.52
N LYS A 78 3.70 0.73 6.48
CA LYS A 78 3.97 -0.67 6.24
C LYS A 78 4.75 -1.26 7.42
N GLU A 79 4.21 -2.31 8.04
CA GLU A 79 4.98 -3.11 8.99
C GLU A 79 6.01 -3.96 8.23
N PRO A 80 7.26 -4.07 8.73
CA PRO A 80 8.23 -4.95 8.12
C PRO A 80 7.70 -6.39 8.14
N ASP A 81 7.87 -7.09 7.02
CA ASP A 81 7.47 -8.49 6.93
C ASP A 81 8.13 -9.26 8.08
N THR A 82 7.31 -9.80 9.00
CA THR A 82 7.80 -10.66 10.07
C THR A 82 8.36 -11.91 9.43
N LYS A 83 9.69 -12.05 9.45
CA LYS A 83 10.35 -13.31 9.10
C LYS A 83 10.05 -14.32 10.18
N SER A 84 9.68 -15.53 9.80
CA SER A 84 9.56 -16.62 10.76
C SER A 84 10.96 -16.91 11.28
N PHE A 85 11.09 -17.09 12.60
CA PHE A 85 12.35 -17.54 13.21
C PHE A 85 12.81 -18.90 12.64
N PHE A 86 11.90 -19.63 12.00
CA PHE A 86 12.15 -20.93 11.37
C PHE A 86 12.35 -20.86 9.84
N ASP A 87 12.45 -19.65 9.26
CA ASP A 87 12.78 -19.49 7.85
C ASP A 87 14.23 -19.93 7.60
N LYS A 88 14.40 -21.19 7.19
CA LYS A 88 15.68 -21.90 6.96
C LYS A 88 16.60 -21.29 5.88
N LYS A 89 16.36 -20.06 5.42
CA LYS A 89 17.20 -19.37 4.43
C LYS A 89 18.34 -18.53 5.05
N ALA A 90 18.56 -18.63 6.36
CA ALA A 90 19.65 -17.94 7.06
C ALA A 90 20.70 -18.90 7.65
N VAL A 91 20.91 -20.07 7.04
CA VAL A 91 22.15 -20.82 7.27
C VAL A 91 23.06 -20.47 6.12
N GLY A 92 23.87 -19.43 6.33
CA GLY A 92 25.07 -19.22 5.53
C GLY A 92 25.91 -20.49 5.63
N ASP A 93 26.31 -20.98 4.47
CA ASP A 93 27.44 -21.89 4.34
C ASP A 93 28.68 -21.21 4.94
N GLU A 94 29.59 -22.01 5.50
CA GLU A 94 30.88 -21.64 6.11
C GLU A 94 30.87 -21.15 7.58
N ASP A 95 30.90 -22.11 8.51
CA ASP A 95 32.03 -22.19 9.46
C ASP A 95 32.28 -23.66 9.84
N GLN A 96 33.24 -24.29 9.15
CA GLN A 96 33.74 -25.62 9.51
C GLN A 96 34.65 -25.50 10.74
N GLY A 97 34.05 -25.37 11.92
CA GLY A 97 34.74 -25.58 13.19
C GLY A 97 35.12 -27.05 13.36
N LYS A 98 36.32 -27.45 12.92
CA LYS A 98 36.90 -28.76 13.25
C LYS A 98 37.08 -28.88 14.77
N PRO A 99 36.73 -30.00 15.40
CA PRO A 99 36.94 -30.17 16.84
C PRO A 99 38.44 -30.31 17.10
N VAL A 100 39.01 -29.40 17.88
CA VAL A 100 40.38 -29.53 18.39
C VAL A 100 40.35 -30.52 19.55
N VAL A 101 40.74 -31.77 19.28
CA VAL A 101 41.01 -32.77 20.32
C VAL A 101 42.32 -32.37 21.01
N ARG A 102 42.26 -32.06 22.31
CA ARG A 102 43.48 -31.87 23.12
C ARG A 102 43.83 -33.20 23.80
N VAL A 103 45.08 -33.63 23.56
CA VAL A 103 45.75 -34.76 24.21
C VAL A 103 46.26 -34.31 25.58
#